data_AF-A0A820JS19-F1
#
_entry.id   AF-A0A820JS19-F1
#
_cell.length_a   1.000
_cell.length_b   1.000
_cell.length_c   1.000
_cell.angle_alpha   90.00
_cell.angle_beta   90.00
_cell.angle_gamma   90.00
#
_symmetry.space_group_name_H-M   'P 1'
#
loop_
_entity.id
_entity.type
_entity.pdbx_description
1 polymer ?
#
loop_
_entity_poly.entity_id
_entity_poly.type
_entity_poly.pdbx_seq_one_letter_code
_entity_poly.pdbx_strand_id
1 'polypeptide(L)'
;EPHLEGEPGDLKFIIRIQKHRYFERKKNDLYTNLTITLQDALNGFNISFPHLDGHQVIINREKITWPGARIKKKGEGLPQHDQNTIVGDLYVTIDVDFPKSELNDEQREAVRTLLNQESKHRLYNGF
;
A
#
# COMPACT_ATOMS: atom_id res chain seq x y z
N GLU A 1 46.41 -38.97 -13.40
CA GLU A 1 45.52 -38.02 -14.11
C GLU A 1 44.15 -38.11 -13.46
N PRO A 2 43.39 -37.01 -13.26
CA PRO A 2 42.07 -37.13 -12.67
C PRO A 2 41.14 -37.87 -13.64
N HIS A 3 40.49 -38.93 -13.14
CA HIS A 3 39.56 -39.76 -13.92
C HIS A 3 38.25 -39.02 -14.16
N LEU A 4 37.92 -38.81 -15.44
CA LEU A 4 36.74 -38.13 -15.99
C LEU A 4 35.49 -39.04 -16.07
N GLU A 5 35.26 -39.93 -15.11
CA GLU A 5 34.11 -40.83 -15.13
C GLU A 5 33.17 -40.56 -13.95
N GLY A 6 32.20 -39.68 -14.18
CA GLY A 6 31.05 -39.42 -13.32
C GLY A 6 30.06 -38.51 -14.05
N GLU A 7 28.76 -38.76 -13.91
CA GLU A 7 27.75 -37.85 -14.49
C GLU A 7 27.85 -36.47 -13.84
N PRO A 8 27.77 -35.38 -14.63
CA PRO A 8 27.71 -34.03 -14.06
C PRO A 8 26.54 -33.91 -13.08
N GLY A 9 26.80 -33.35 -11.90
CA GLY A 9 25.75 -33.04 -10.93
C GLY A 9 24.89 -31.85 -11.32
N ASP A 10 23.75 -31.67 -10.65
CA ASP A 10 22.84 -30.55 -10.87
C ASP A 10 23.34 -29.24 -10.25
N LEU A 11 23.21 -28.13 -10.99
CA LEU A 11 23.31 -26.78 -10.46
C LEU A 11 21.90 -26.21 -10.23
N LYS A 12 21.54 -25.95 -8.97
CA LYS A 12 20.24 -25.37 -8.60
C LYS A 12 20.38 -23.90 -8.20
N PHE A 13 19.68 -23.02 -8.91
CA PHE A 13 19.55 -21.62 -8.54
C PHE A 13 18.29 -21.40 -7.69
N ILE A 14 18.44 -20.70 -6.57
CA ILE A 14 17.31 -20.24 -5.76
C ILE A 14 17.28 -18.72 -5.83
N ILE A 15 16.27 -18.20 -6.54
CA ILE A 15 16.04 -16.75 -6.64
C ILE A 15 15.33 -16.31 -5.36
N ARG A 16 15.88 -15.29 -4.69
CA ARG A 16 15.26 -14.66 -3.52
C ARG A 16 14.99 -13.20 -3.83
N ILE A 17 13.78 -12.76 -3.55
CA ILE A 17 13.37 -11.36 -3.73
C ILE A 17 13.89 -10.57 -2.52
N GLN A 18 14.64 -9.51 -2.78
CA GLN A 18 15.06 -8.57 -1.75
C GLN A 18 13.89 -7.68 -1.34
N LYS A 19 13.81 -7.32 -0.05
CA LYS A 19 12.80 -6.38 0.43
C LYS A 19 13.04 -5.01 -0.20
N HIS A 20 12.03 -4.47 -0.85
CA HIS A 20 12.04 -3.11 -1.38
C HIS A 20 11.51 -2.13 -0.32
N ARG A 21 12.00 -0.89 -0.34
CA ARG A 21 11.64 0.13 0.67
C ARG A 21 10.15 0.49 0.63
N TYR A 22 9.56 0.54 -0.56
CA TYR A 22 8.19 1.03 -0.76
C TYR A 22 7.19 -0.04 -1.18
N PHE A 23 7.64 -1.17 -1.73
CA PHE A 23 6.75 -2.15 -2.34
C PHE A 23 7.03 -3.54 -1.79
N GLU A 24 5.97 -4.28 -1.52
CA GLU A 24 6.02 -5.71 -1.21
C GLU A 24 5.39 -6.48 -2.38
N ARG A 25 6.14 -7.42 -2.97
CA ARG A 25 5.62 -8.30 -4.01
C ARG A 25 4.94 -9.52 -3.37
N LYS A 26 3.69 -9.80 -3.76
CA LYS A 26 3.01 -11.08 -3.46
C LYS A 26 2.50 -11.68 -4.77
N LYS A 27 3.16 -12.76 -5.21
CA LYS A 27 2.96 -13.34 -6.55
C LYS A 27 3.19 -12.28 -7.64
N ASN A 28 2.16 -11.88 -8.37
CA ASN A 28 2.25 -10.87 -9.44
C ASN A 28 1.77 -9.49 -8.96
N ASP A 29 1.20 -9.41 -7.77
CA ASP A 29 0.66 -8.17 -7.23
C ASP A 29 1.71 -7.43 -6.40
N LEU A 30 1.57 -6.11 -6.36
CA LEU A 30 2.35 -5.23 -5.52
C LEU A 30 1.48 -4.66 -4.40
N TYR A 31 2.09 -4.46 -3.25
CA TYR A 31 1.46 -3.89 -2.07
C TYR A 31 2.30 -2.73 -1.57
N THR A 32 1.65 -1.65 -1.16
CA THR A 32 2.30 -0.52 -0.52
C THR A 32 1.35 0.14 0.48
N ASN A 33 1.90 0.99 1.33
CA ASN A 33 1.17 1.82 2.26
C ASN A 33 1.36 3.28 1.87
N LEU A 34 0.26 4.03 1.87
CA LEU A 34 0.28 5.47 1.62
C LEU A 34 -0.31 6.18 2.82
N THR A 35 0.49 7.04 3.45
CA THR A 35 0.03 7.92 4.52
C THR A 35 -0.54 9.21 3.94
N ILE A 36 -1.76 9.56 4.34
CA ILE A 36 -2.40 10.84 4.04
C ILE A 36 -2.78 11.55 5.34
N THR A 37 -2.96 12.88 5.30
CA THR A 37 -3.42 13.60 6.49
C THR A 37 -4.89 13.32 6.79
N LEU A 38 -5.34 13.52 8.03
CA LEU A 38 -6.78 13.51 8.35
C LEU A 38 -7.58 14.49 7.47
N GLN A 39 -6.99 15.64 7.12
CA GLN A 39 -7.63 16.61 6.23
C GLN A 39 -7.86 16.03 4.82
N ASP A 40 -6.85 15.40 4.24
CA ASP A 40 -6.95 14.70 2.95
C ASP A 40 -7.94 13.54 3.01
N ALA A 41 -7.92 12.79 4.12
CA ALA A 41 -8.84 11.68 4.34
C ALA A 41 -10.30 12.13 4.37
N LEU A 42 -10.60 13.32 4.90
CA LEU A 42 -11.96 13.87 4.99
C LEU A 42 -12.39 14.62 3.71
N ASN A 43 -11.49 15.34 3.05
CA ASN A 43 -11.82 16.22 1.93
C ASN A 43 -11.51 15.62 0.55
N GLY A 44 -10.82 14.48 0.50
CA GLY A 44 -10.26 13.93 -0.72
C GLY A 44 -8.84 14.41 -0.97
N PHE A 45 -8.16 13.71 -1.88
CA PHE A 45 -6.76 13.95 -2.21
C PHE A 45 -6.43 13.53 -3.65
N ASN A 46 -5.37 14.12 -4.17
CA ASN A 46 -4.76 13.75 -5.44
C ASN A 46 -3.25 13.66 -5.26
N ILE A 47 -2.70 12.46 -5.39
CA ILE A 47 -1.27 12.21 -5.21
C ILE A 47 -0.72 11.41 -6.39
N SER A 48 0.55 11.63 -6.72
CA SER A 48 1.30 10.78 -7.63
C SER A 48 2.61 10.33 -7.00
N PHE A 49 3.03 9.10 -7.31
CA PHE A 49 4.30 8.55 -6.86
C PHE A 49 4.91 7.63 -7.93
N PRO A 50 6.25 7.48 -7.94
CA PRO A 50 6.92 6.64 -8.92
C PRO A 50 6.68 5.15 -8.65
N HIS A 51 6.42 4.40 -9.72
CA HIS A 51 6.44 2.94 -9.74
C HIS A 51 7.89 2.41 -9.80
N LEU A 52 8.05 1.08 -9.78
CA LEU A 52 9.33 0.38 -9.89
C LEU A 52 10.06 0.62 -11.22
N ASP A 53 9.35 0.90 -12.31
CA ASP A 53 9.92 1.24 -13.63
C ASP A 53 10.05 2.77 -13.84
N GLY A 54 9.68 3.57 -12.83
CA GLY A 54 9.78 5.03 -12.83
C GLY A 54 8.58 5.78 -13.41
N HIS A 55 7.55 5.12 -13.96
CA HIS A 55 6.35 5.84 -14.37
C HIS A 55 5.52 6.30 -13.16
N GLN A 56 4.69 7.34 -13.31
CA GLN A 56 3.91 7.90 -12.21
C GLN A 56 2.55 7.22 -12.06
N VAL A 57 2.30 6.63 -10.89
CA VAL A 57 0.97 6.14 -10.50
C VAL A 57 0.21 7.29 -9.84
N ILE A 58 -0.98 7.61 -10.34
CA ILE A 58 -1.82 8.70 -9.82
C ILE A 58 -2.99 8.11 -9.03
N ILE A 59 -3.18 8.52 -7.77
CA ILE A 59 -4.37 8.19 -6.98
C ILE A 59 -5.16 9.48 -6.74
N ASN A 60 -6.38 9.49 -7.24
CA ASN A 60 -7.35 10.55 -6.99
C ASN A 60 -8.56 9.98 -6.25
N ARG A 61 -8.96 10.65 -5.18
CA ARG A 61 -10.16 10.37 -4.39
C ARG A 61 -10.82 11.67 -3.99
N GLU A 62 -12.09 11.82 -4.30
CA GLU A 62 -12.90 12.99 -3.90
C GLU A 62 -13.80 12.71 -2.68
N LYS A 63 -13.81 11.46 -2.21
CA LYS A 63 -14.65 11.00 -1.10
C LYS A 63 -13.83 10.79 0.16
N ILE A 64 -14.54 10.76 1.30
CA ILE A 64 -13.96 10.35 2.58
C ILE A 64 -13.27 8.99 2.42
N THR A 65 -12.02 8.91 2.87
CA THR A 65 -11.19 7.72 2.85
C THR A 65 -10.87 7.32 4.29
N TRP A 66 -11.28 6.12 4.71
CA TRP A 66 -11.08 5.65 6.08
C TRP A 66 -9.69 5.04 6.29
N PRO A 67 -9.16 5.05 7.53
CA PRO A 67 -7.93 4.34 7.87
C PRO A 67 -8.03 2.85 7.52
N GLY A 68 -7.00 2.30 6.89
CA GLY A 68 -6.95 0.92 6.41
C GLY A 68 -7.72 0.67 5.11
N ALA A 69 -8.33 1.70 4.50
CA ALA A 69 -8.93 1.56 3.18
C ALA A 69 -7.91 1.04 2.16
N ARG A 70 -8.34 0.13 1.28
CA ARG A 70 -7.50 -0.41 0.21
C ARG A 70 -7.95 0.11 -1.14
N ILE A 71 -7.01 0.72 -1.86
CA ILE A 71 -7.19 1.20 -3.23
C ILE A 71 -6.47 0.24 -4.16
N LYS A 72 -7.21 -0.31 -5.13
CA LYS A 72 -6.67 -1.16 -6.19
C LYS A 72 -6.38 -0.34 -7.43
N LYS A 73 -5.17 -0.45 -7.96
CA LYS A 73 -4.77 0.07 -9.26
C LYS A 73 -4.52 -1.10 -10.21
N LYS A 74 -5.41 -1.22 -11.21
CA LYS A 74 -5.43 -2.36 -12.11
C LYS A 74 -4.25 -2.30 -13.08
N GLY A 75 -3.54 -3.41 -13.25
CA GLY A 75 -2.39 -3.51 -14.17
C GLY A 75 -1.11 -2.85 -13.68
N GLU A 76 -1.09 -2.36 -12.45
CA GLU A 76 0.08 -1.74 -11.80
C GLU A 76 0.89 -2.75 -10.96
N GLY A 77 0.72 -4.05 -11.19
CA GLY A 77 1.53 -5.09 -10.56
C GLY A 77 2.80 -5.40 -11.36
N LEU A 78 3.20 -6.66 -11.34
CA LEU A 78 4.30 -7.19 -12.12
C LEU A 78 3.79 -8.17 -13.18
N PRO A 79 4.49 -8.29 -14.32
CA PRO A 79 4.18 -9.29 -15.34
C PRO A 79 4.37 -10.70 -14.79
N GLN A 80 3.51 -11.63 -15.22
CA GLN A 80 3.66 -13.05 -14.94
C GLN A 80 4.84 -13.63 -15.72
N HIS A 81 5.66 -14.43 -15.04
CA HIS A 81 6.91 -15.00 -15.58
C HIS A 81 6.75 -15.70 -16.94
N ASP A 82 5.67 -16.47 -17.11
CA ASP A 82 5.47 -17.29 -18.31
C ASP A 82 4.60 -16.60 -19.38
N GLN A 83 3.92 -15.50 -19.01
CA GLN A 83 2.99 -14.78 -19.88
C GLN A 83 3.01 -13.28 -19.56
N ASN A 84 3.86 -12.54 -20.26
CA ASN A 84 4.03 -11.09 -20.06
C ASN A 84 2.77 -10.26 -20.39
N THR A 85 1.75 -10.86 -21.00
CA THR A 85 0.45 -10.22 -21.25
C THR A 85 -0.41 -10.12 -19.99
N ILE A 86 -0.12 -10.94 -18.97
CA ILE A 86 -0.83 -10.93 -17.69
C ILE A 86 0.01 -10.12 -16.69
N VAL A 87 -0.55 -9.00 -16.26
CA VAL A 87 0.05 -8.13 -15.25
C VAL A 87 -0.83 -8.16 -14.01
N GLY A 88 -0.21 -8.29 -12.83
CA GLY A 88 -0.92 -8.17 -11.57
C GLY A 88 -1.40 -6.75 -11.28
N ASP A 89 -1.84 -6.52 -10.05
CA ASP A 89 -2.38 -5.23 -9.61
C ASP A 89 -1.57 -4.63 -8.45
N LEU A 90 -1.64 -3.31 -8.29
CA LEU A 90 -1.11 -2.62 -7.10
C LEU A 90 -2.23 -2.39 -6.09
N TYR A 91 -1.97 -2.76 -4.84
CA TYR A 91 -2.84 -2.53 -3.71
C TYR A 91 -2.20 -1.52 -2.76
N VAL A 92 -2.83 -0.36 -2.62
CA VAL A 92 -2.39 0.71 -1.72
C VAL A 92 -3.28 0.72 -0.49
N THR A 93 -2.70 0.44 0.67
CA THR A 93 -3.39 0.56 1.96
C THR A 93 -3.19 1.97 2.50
N ILE A 94 -4.27 2.62 2.90
CA ILE A 94 -4.23 4.01 3.38
C ILE A 94 -4.01 4.04 4.89
N ASP A 95 -2.97 4.73 5.31
CA ASP A 95 -2.73 5.12 6.70
C ASP A 95 -3.12 6.60 6.86
N VAL A 96 -3.74 6.96 7.98
CA VAL A 96 -4.18 8.34 8.24
C VAL A 96 -3.35 8.94 9.37
N ASP A 97 -2.63 10.02 9.06
CA ASP A 97 -1.86 10.80 10.03
C ASP A 97 -2.76 11.85 10.69
N PHE A 98 -2.91 11.73 12.01
CA PHE A 98 -3.69 12.66 12.81
C PHE A 98 -2.83 13.85 13.22
N PRO A 99 -3.40 15.06 13.33
CA PRO A 99 -2.66 16.22 13.82
C PRO A 99 -2.16 15.96 15.24
N LYS A 100 -0.87 16.30 15.49
CA LYS A 100 -0.23 16.17 16.81
C LYS A 100 -0.45 17.38 17.71
N SER A 101 -0.96 18.48 17.15
CA SER A 101 -1.30 19.70 17.89
C SER A 101 -2.67 19.59 18.52
N GLU A 102 -2.82 20.16 19.71
CA GLU A 102 -4.11 20.30 20.37
C GLU A 102 -5.01 21.30 19.63
N LEU A 103 -6.30 20.99 19.59
CA LEU A 103 -7.34 21.92 19.14
C LEU A 103 -7.80 22.78 20.33
N ASN A 104 -8.08 24.06 20.10
CA ASN A 104 -8.73 24.89 21.11
C ASN A 104 -10.24 24.54 21.25
N ASP A 105 -10.91 25.11 22.24
CA ASP A 105 -12.30 24.74 22.55
C ASP A 105 -13.29 25.09 21.41
N GLU A 106 -13.07 26.21 20.72
CA GLU A 106 -13.87 26.60 19.55
C GLU A 106 -13.72 25.60 18.40
N GLN A 107 -12.48 25.18 18.11
CA GLN A 107 -12.18 24.19 17.08
C GLN A 107 -12.75 22.81 17.44
N ARG A 108 -12.68 22.40 18.71
CA ARG A 108 -13.26 21.14 19.19
C ARG A 108 -14.77 21.12 18.99
N GLU A 109 -15.47 22.22 19.31
CA GLU A 109 -16.92 22.32 19.13
C GLU A 109 -17.32 22.34 17.65
N ALA A 110 -16.54 23.03 16.80
CA ALA A 110 -16.75 23.01 15.35
C ALA A 110 -16.63 21.58 14.79
N VAL A 111 -15.63 20.80 15.22
CA VAL A 111 -15.48 19.39 14.80
C VAL A 111 -16.64 18.53 15.30
N ARG A 112 -17.10 18.71 16.54
CA ARG A 112 -18.25 17.97 17.08
C ARG A 112 -19.51 18.21 16.24
N THR A 113 -19.78 19.47 15.93
CA THR A 113 -20.95 19.86 15.12
C THR A 113 -20.83 19.36 13.69
N LEU A 114 -19.66 19.48 13.07
CA LEU A 114 -19.44 19.06 11.68
C LEU A 114 -19.59 17.54 11.50
N LEU A 115 -18.97 16.76 12.40
CA LEU A 115 -19.00 15.29 12.29
C LEU A 115 -20.32 14.71 12.81
N ASN A 116 -20.95 15.34 13.81
CA ASN A 116 -22.22 14.94 14.40
C ASN A 116 -22.30 13.44 14.72
N GLN A 117 -21.26 12.92 15.39
CA GLN A 117 -21.13 11.50 15.72
C GLN A 117 -21.44 11.23 17.19
N GLU A 118 -22.11 10.10 17.45
CA GLU A 118 -22.28 9.59 18.81
C GLU A 118 -20.98 8.98 19.34
N SER A 119 -20.76 9.13 20.65
CA SER A 119 -19.61 8.52 21.32
C SER A 119 -19.74 7.01 21.33
N LYS A 120 -18.84 6.31 20.63
CA LYS A 120 -18.78 4.85 20.58
C LYS A 120 -17.46 4.35 21.16
N HIS A 121 -17.52 3.75 22.33
CA HIS A 121 -16.37 3.13 22.99
C HIS A 121 -16.50 1.61 22.90
N ARG A 122 -15.47 0.93 22.36
CA ARG A 122 -15.42 -0.53 22.30
C ARG A 122 -14.01 -1.00 22.66
N LEU A 123 -13.90 -1.81 23.71
CA LEU A 123 -12.68 -2.54 24.04
C LEU A 123 -12.61 -3.80 23.17
N TYR A 124 -11.46 -4.07 22.58
CA TYR A 124 -11.21 -5.22 21.70
C TYR A 124 -9.72 -5.58 21.77
N ASN A 125 -9.39 -6.87 21.67
CA ASN A 125 -8.04 -7.41 21.92
C ASN A 125 -7.35 -7.98 20.67
N GLY A 126 -7.82 -7.69 19.46
CA GLY A 126 -7.13 -8.18 18.25
C GLY A 126 -7.82 -9.35 17.55
N PHE A 127 -8.73 -10.07 18.21
CA PHE A 127 -9.37 -11.30 17.70
C PHE A 127 -10.87 -11.14 17.44
#